data_AF-A0A8J4A1H5-F1
#
_entry.id   AF-A0A8J4A1H5-F1
#
_cell.length_a   1.000
_cell.length_b   1.000
_cell.length_c   1.000
_cell.angle_alpha   90.00
_cell.angle_beta   90.00
_cell.angle_gamma   90.00
#
_symmetry.space_group_name_H-M   'P 1'
#
loop_
_entity.id
_entity.type
_entity.pdbx_description
1 polymer ?
#
loop_
_entity_poly.entity_id
_entity_poly.type
_entity_poly.pdbx_seq_one_letter_code
_entity_poly.pdbx_strand_id
1 'polypeptide(L)'
;MYRLYDDAGSLLYIGASHNPEQRWRDHRKEKLWRARMASMTVEWYSDRAAAESAEKEAIATEEPEYNVRETPKFAEACRSANATRRESIGQQMRTAETNANARRRRWLAWRFKVPADLVTAGVGVVWLLDASCRPGAPLVCPGGSTVVVKRSTGGGCSRRGAIGLLGDRSVRPAH
;
A
#
# COMPACT_ATOMS: atom_id res chain seq x y z
N MET A 1 -0.21 -41.41 -6.39
CA MET A 1 0.65 -40.73 -5.40
C MET A 1 1.78 -41.65 -5.00
N TYR A 2 2.91 -41.12 -4.55
CA TYR A 2 4.03 -41.89 -4.03
C TYR A 2 4.65 -41.20 -2.82
N ARG A 3 5.19 -42.01 -1.90
CA ARG A 3 5.88 -41.60 -0.68
C ARG A 3 7.32 -42.10 -0.74
N LEU A 4 8.28 -41.26 -0.40
CA LEU A 4 9.71 -41.58 -0.38
C LEU A 4 10.20 -41.64 1.06
N TYR A 5 10.95 -42.69 1.39
CA TYR A 5 11.45 -42.91 2.74
C TYR A 5 12.98 -43.04 2.77
N ASP A 6 13.57 -42.72 3.92
CA ASP A 6 14.96 -43.08 4.22
C ASP A 6 15.12 -44.52 4.72
N ASP A 7 16.37 -44.90 4.98
CA ASP A 7 16.76 -46.22 5.47
C ASP A 7 16.19 -46.53 6.86
N ALA A 8 15.98 -45.48 7.67
CA ALA A 8 15.30 -45.56 8.96
C ALA A 8 13.76 -45.57 8.85
N GLY A 9 13.21 -45.42 7.64
CA GLY A 9 11.76 -45.38 7.40
C GLY A 9 11.13 -44.00 7.63
N SER A 10 11.92 -42.94 7.77
CA SER A 10 11.42 -41.57 7.90
C SER A 10 10.90 -41.05 6.58
N LEU A 11 9.77 -40.33 6.60
CA LEU A 11 9.15 -39.79 5.40
C LEU A 11 9.91 -38.56 4.90
N LEU A 12 10.53 -38.70 3.73
CA LEU A 12 11.33 -37.64 3.12
C LEU A 12 10.49 -36.74 2.22
N TYR A 13 9.63 -37.34 1.41
CA TYR A 13 8.94 -36.62 0.34
C TYR A 13 7.65 -37.32 -0.10
N ILE A 14 6.64 -36.54 -0.45
CA ILE A 14 5.40 -37.01 -1.06
C ILE A 14 5.19 -36.30 -2.39
N GLY A 15 4.80 -37.08 -3.41
CA GLY A 15 4.51 -36.57 -4.74
C GLY A 15 3.36 -37.30 -5.45
N ALA A 16 2.73 -36.66 -6.44
CA ALA A 16 1.88 -37.32 -7.42
C ALA A 16 2.50 -37.31 -8.83
N SER A 17 2.38 -38.43 -9.56
CA SER A 17 2.83 -38.55 -10.95
C SER A 17 2.08 -39.70 -11.63
N HIS A 18 1.93 -39.62 -12.95
CA HIS A 18 1.46 -40.73 -13.79
C HIS A 18 2.54 -41.80 -14.00
N ASN A 19 3.82 -41.42 -13.84
CA ASN A 19 4.96 -42.33 -13.89
C ASN A 19 5.87 -42.10 -12.67
N PRO A 20 5.58 -42.75 -11.53
CA PRO A 20 6.35 -42.62 -10.30
C PRO A 20 7.79 -43.15 -10.44
N GLU A 21 8.01 -44.22 -11.21
CA GLU A 21 9.34 -44.82 -11.38
C GLU A 21 10.31 -43.89 -12.12
N GLN A 22 9.87 -43.30 -13.23
CA GLN A 22 10.68 -42.29 -13.92
C GLN A 22 10.96 -41.12 -12.98
N ARG A 23 9.95 -40.68 -12.23
CA ARG A 23 10.09 -39.56 -11.31
C ARG A 23 11.07 -39.87 -10.17
N TRP A 24 11.10 -41.09 -9.67
CA TRP A 24 12.11 -41.57 -8.70
C TRP A 24 13.53 -41.49 -9.28
N ARG A 25 13.72 -41.93 -10.53
CA ARG A 25 15.03 -41.85 -11.21
C ARG A 25 15.50 -40.41 -11.38
N ASP A 26 14.58 -39.51 -11.69
CA ASP A 26 14.88 -38.07 -11.82
C ASP A 26 15.23 -37.46 -10.46
N HIS A 27 14.47 -37.77 -9.40
CA HIS A 27 14.78 -37.32 -8.04
C HIS A 27 16.16 -37.81 -7.59
N ARG A 28 16.54 -39.04 -7.96
CA ARG A 28 17.86 -39.60 -7.66
C ARG A 28 19.00 -38.89 -8.39
N LYS A 29 18.75 -38.09 -9.42
CA LYS A 29 19.76 -37.29 -10.12
C LYS A 29 19.81 -35.86 -9.59
N GLU A 30 18.65 -35.26 -9.36
CA GLU A 30 18.52 -33.82 -9.15
C GLU A 30 18.56 -33.40 -7.67
N LYS A 31 18.10 -34.25 -6.75
CA LYS A 31 17.90 -33.84 -5.36
C LYS A 31 19.16 -34.03 -4.53
N LEU A 32 19.49 -33.03 -3.71
CA LEU A 32 20.64 -33.08 -2.80
C LEU A 32 20.51 -34.23 -1.78
N TRP A 33 19.29 -34.52 -1.34
CA TRP A 33 18.96 -35.61 -0.41
C TRP A 33 18.83 -36.99 -1.10
N ARG A 34 19.26 -37.13 -2.36
CA ARG A 34 19.19 -38.39 -3.11
C ARG A 34 19.82 -39.59 -2.41
N ALA A 35 20.89 -39.35 -1.64
CA ALA A 35 21.62 -40.38 -0.92
C ALA A 35 20.81 -40.96 0.24
N ARG A 36 19.83 -40.21 0.75
CA ARG A 36 18.94 -40.65 1.83
C ARG A 36 17.75 -41.47 1.32
N MET A 37 17.45 -41.47 0.01
CA MET A 37 16.29 -42.19 -0.52
C MET A 37 16.52 -43.72 -0.56
N ALA A 38 15.86 -44.45 0.34
CA ALA A 38 15.97 -45.90 0.44
C ALA A 38 14.82 -46.62 -0.28
N SER A 39 13.57 -46.21 -0.05
CA SER A 39 12.39 -46.90 -0.58
C SER A 39 11.29 -45.95 -1.05
N MET A 40 10.38 -46.47 -1.88
CA MET A 40 9.19 -45.78 -2.37
C MET A 40 7.96 -46.65 -2.18
N THR A 41 6.88 -46.06 -1.69
CA THR A 41 5.55 -46.66 -1.71
C THR A 41 4.68 -45.90 -2.72
N VAL A 42 3.93 -46.62 -3.54
CA VAL A 42 3.05 -46.04 -4.57
C VAL A 42 1.61 -46.42 -4.30
N GLU A 43 0.72 -45.44 -4.36
CA GLU A 43 -0.72 -45.58 -4.21
C GLU A 43 -1.40 -45.03 -5.46
N TRP A 44 -2.21 -45.86 -6.12
CA TRP A 44 -2.89 -45.50 -7.37
C TRP A 44 -4.29 -44.95 -7.09
N TYR A 45 -4.67 -43.89 -7.79
CA TYR A 45 -5.99 -43.28 -7.71
C TYR A 45 -6.68 -43.37 -9.08
N SER A 46 -8.01 -43.31 -9.08
CA SER A 46 -8.85 -43.39 -10.28
C SER A 46 -8.54 -42.31 -11.30
N ASP A 47 -8.20 -41.13 -10.80
CA ASP A 47 -7.93 -39.96 -11.63
C ASP A 47 -6.87 -39.07 -10.98
N ARG A 48 -6.43 -38.10 -11.78
CA ARG A 48 -5.39 -37.16 -11.39
C ARG A 48 -5.85 -36.23 -10.27
N ALA A 49 -7.10 -35.80 -10.25
CA ALA A 49 -7.59 -34.84 -9.26
C ALA A 49 -7.66 -35.48 -7.87
N ALA A 50 -8.10 -36.74 -7.79
CA ALA A 50 -8.06 -37.54 -6.57
C ALA A 50 -6.63 -37.73 -6.06
N ALA A 51 -5.67 -38.03 -6.96
CA ALA A 51 -4.27 -38.15 -6.58
C ALA A 51 -3.66 -36.84 -6.04
N GLU A 52 -3.97 -35.70 -6.66
CA GLU A 52 -3.51 -34.38 -6.24
C GLU A 52 -4.16 -33.94 -4.91
N SER A 53 -5.43 -34.28 -4.69
CA SER A 53 -6.11 -34.02 -3.41
C SER A 53 -5.51 -34.85 -2.29
N ALA A 54 -5.28 -36.14 -2.52
CA ALA A 54 -4.67 -37.03 -1.55
C ALA A 54 -3.21 -36.64 -1.25
N GLU A 55 -2.46 -36.19 -2.27
CA GLU A 55 -1.10 -35.64 -2.09
C GLU A 55 -1.10 -34.44 -1.14
N LYS A 56 -2.00 -33.46 -1.36
CA LYS A 56 -2.12 -32.28 -0.51
C LYS A 56 -2.47 -32.63 0.93
N GLU A 57 -3.43 -33.53 1.11
CA GLU A 57 -3.83 -33.99 2.44
C GLU A 57 -2.68 -34.71 3.14
N ALA A 58 -1.96 -35.59 2.44
CA ALA A 58 -0.82 -36.30 2.99
C ALA A 58 0.35 -35.36 3.34
N ILE A 59 0.66 -34.37 2.51
CA ILE A 59 1.69 -33.36 2.80
C ILE A 59 1.32 -32.53 4.04
N ALA A 60 0.04 -32.18 4.19
CA ALA A 60 -0.45 -31.38 5.31
C ALA A 60 -0.46 -32.16 6.63
N THR A 61 -0.69 -33.47 6.59
CA THR A 61 -0.84 -34.33 7.78
C THR A 61 0.46 -35.02 8.19
N GLU A 62 1.24 -35.51 7.22
CA GLU A 62 2.46 -36.29 7.48
C GLU A 62 3.72 -35.40 7.56
N GLU A 63 3.64 -34.12 7.17
CA GLU A 63 4.73 -33.12 7.16
C GLU A 63 6.11 -33.66 6.70
N PRO A 64 6.27 -34.04 5.42
CA PRO A 64 7.52 -34.63 4.91
C PRO A 64 8.70 -33.66 5.02
N GLU A 65 9.89 -34.17 5.35
CA GLU A 65 11.09 -33.35 5.62
C GLU A 65 11.44 -32.41 4.45
N TYR A 66 11.29 -32.86 3.21
CA TYR A 66 11.72 -32.12 2.01
C TYR A 66 10.58 -31.54 1.18
N ASN A 67 9.31 -31.69 1.58
CA ASN A 67 8.22 -30.99 0.91
C ASN A 67 8.20 -29.53 1.35
N VAL A 68 8.70 -28.64 0.48
CA VAL A 68 8.71 -27.20 0.75
C VAL A 68 7.38 -26.55 0.40
N ARG A 69 6.68 -27.05 -0.63
CA ARG A 69 5.40 -26.50 -1.10
C ARG A 69 4.24 -27.29 -0.50
N GLU A 70 3.07 -26.65 -0.46
CA GLU A 70 1.82 -27.22 0.04
C GLU A 70 1.84 -27.65 1.52
N THR A 71 2.90 -27.27 2.26
CA THR A 71 2.94 -27.42 3.71
C THR A 71 2.23 -26.26 4.41
N PRO A 72 1.72 -26.46 5.64
CA PRO A 72 1.15 -25.39 6.45
C PRO A 72 2.11 -24.20 6.63
N LYS A 73 3.40 -24.51 6.85
CA LYS A 73 4.50 -23.54 7.00
C LYS A 73 4.66 -22.68 5.74
N PHE A 74 4.61 -23.29 4.55
CA PHE A 74 4.67 -22.54 3.29
C PHE A 74 3.45 -21.67 3.07
N ALA A 75 2.26 -22.18 3.38
CA ALA A 75 1.03 -21.42 3.27
C ALA A 75 1.04 -20.18 4.18
N GLU A 76 1.55 -20.32 5.41
CA GLU A 76 1.76 -19.20 6.33
C GLU A 76 2.76 -18.18 5.79
N ALA A 77 3.93 -18.64 5.31
CA ALA A 77 4.93 -17.77 4.72
C ALA A 77 4.36 -16.97 3.53
N CYS A 78 3.57 -17.60 2.65
CA CYS A 78 2.91 -16.93 1.54
C CYS A 78 1.89 -15.89 2.00
N ARG A 79 1.08 -16.20 3.03
CA ARG A 79 0.12 -15.25 3.61
C ARG A 79 0.83 -14.03 4.18
N SER A 80 1.89 -14.23 4.97
CA SER A 80 2.69 -13.15 5.56
C SER A 80 3.35 -12.29 4.49
N ALA A 81 3.98 -12.90 3.48
CA ALA A 81 4.60 -12.18 2.37
C ALA A 81 3.58 -11.33 1.58
N ASN A 82 2.38 -11.86 1.34
CA ASN A 82 1.31 -11.10 0.69
C ASN A 82 0.82 -9.94 1.55
N ALA A 83 0.70 -10.12 2.87
CA ALA A 83 0.33 -9.04 3.79
C ALA A 83 1.37 -7.91 3.77
N THR A 84 2.66 -8.24 3.88
CA THR A 84 3.76 -7.26 3.82
C THR A 84 3.76 -6.49 2.49
N ARG A 85 3.54 -7.19 1.36
CA ARG A 85 3.46 -6.54 0.05
C ARG A 85 2.31 -5.53 -0.04
N ARG A 86 1.12 -5.89 0.48
CA ARG A 86 -0.05 -5.01 0.50
C ARG A 86 0.21 -3.77 1.34
N GLU A 87 0.81 -3.93 2.52
CA GLU A 87 1.19 -2.82 3.39
C GLU A 87 2.19 -1.88 2.70
N SER A 88 3.23 -2.43 2.07
CA SER A 88 4.24 -1.65 1.34
C SER A 88 3.63 -0.82 0.21
N ILE A 89 2.73 -1.41 -0.59
CA ILE A 89 2.00 -0.68 -1.65
C ILE A 89 1.17 0.46 -1.06
N GLY A 90 0.47 0.20 0.05
CA GLY A 90 -0.31 1.22 0.75
C GLY A 90 0.56 2.37 1.27
N GLN A 91 1.73 2.07 1.84
CA GLN A 91 2.71 3.07 2.29
C GLN A 91 3.21 3.90 1.12
N GLN A 92 3.61 3.27 0.02
CA GLN A 92 4.06 3.97 -1.19
C GLN A 92 3.00 4.93 -1.73
N MET A 93 1.73 4.52 -1.77
CA MET A 93 0.63 5.39 -2.19
C MET A 93 0.45 6.60 -1.27
N ARG A 94 0.45 6.39 0.06
CA ARG A 94 0.37 7.49 1.05
C ARG A 94 1.53 8.47 0.90
N THR A 95 2.75 7.97 0.69
CA THR A 95 3.92 8.81 0.45
C THR A 95 3.82 9.57 -0.88
N ALA A 96 3.35 8.93 -1.94
CA ALA A 96 3.15 9.57 -3.24
C ALA A 96 2.11 10.70 -3.16
N GLU A 97 1.00 10.48 -2.45
CA GLU A 97 -0.03 11.51 -2.22
C GLU A 97 0.52 12.68 -1.39
N THR A 98 1.26 12.39 -0.31
CA THR A 98 1.93 13.41 0.51
C THR A 98 2.89 14.25 -0.32
N ASN A 99 3.68 13.61 -1.18
CA ASN A 99 4.61 14.29 -2.09
C ASN A 99 3.87 15.13 -3.13
N ALA A 100 2.77 14.64 -3.71
CA ALA A 100 1.94 15.39 -4.64
C ALA A 100 1.33 16.63 -3.96
N ASN A 101 0.81 16.49 -2.75
CA ASN A 101 0.27 17.58 -1.95
C ASN A 101 1.34 18.63 -1.60
N ALA A 102 2.54 18.19 -1.22
CA ALA A 102 3.66 19.09 -0.95
C ALA A 102 4.08 19.86 -2.21
N ARG A 103 4.13 19.20 -3.37
CA ARG A 103 4.38 19.85 -4.68
C ARG A 103 3.32 20.88 -5.01
N ARG A 104 2.04 20.54 -4.82
CA ARG A 104 0.91 21.44 -5.04
C ARG A 104 0.97 22.69 -4.15
N ARG A 105 1.28 22.52 -2.86
CA ARG A 105 1.48 23.64 -1.92
C ARG A 105 2.61 24.57 -2.36
N ARG A 106 3.77 24.01 -2.70
CA ARG A 106 4.91 24.80 -3.22
C ARG A 106 4.53 25.58 -4.48
N TRP A 107 3.78 24.95 -5.39
CA TRP A 107 3.29 25.61 -6.59
C TRP A 107 2.32 26.76 -6.28
N LEU A 108 1.35 26.56 -5.38
CA LEU A 108 0.41 27.60 -4.95
C LEU A 108 1.12 28.77 -4.27
N ALA A 109 2.04 28.47 -3.33
CA ALA A 109 2.86 29.46 -2.63
C ALA A 109 3.62 30.36 -3.61
N TRP A 110 4.31 29.75 -4.58
CA TRP A 110 4.99 30.46 -5.66
C TRP A 110 4.02 31.29 -6.52
N ARG A 111 2.88 30.70 -6.92
CA ARG A 111 1.90 31.34 -7.81
C ARG A 111 1.23 32.58 -7.21
N PHE A 112 1.03 32.59 -5.90
CA PHE A 112 0.37 33.67 -5.17
C PHE A 112 1.32 34.52 -4.32
N LYS A 113 2.63 34.25 -4.37
CA LYS A 113 3.67 34.93 -3.57
C LYS A 113 3.38 34.91 -2.05
N VAL A 114 2.80 33.83 -1.56
CA VAL A 114 2.57 33.58 -0.13
C VAL A 114 3.58 32.56 0.40
N PRO A 115 4.07 32.71 1.65
CA PRO A 115 4.87 31.69 2.31
C PRO A 115 4.18 30.31 2.30
N ALA A 116 4.93 29.24 2.00
CA ALA A 116 4.37 27.90 1.77
C ALA A 116 3.81 27.25 3.05
N ASP A 117 4.30 27.66 4.21
CA ASP A 117 3.84 27.32 5.55
C ASP A 117 2.43 27.87 5.86
N LEU A 118 2.06 29.01 5.25
CA LEU A 118 0.71 29.58 5.36
C LEU A 118 -0.30 28.91 4.40
N VAL A 119 0.16 28.13 3.43
CA VAL A 119 -0.69 27.29 2.55
C VAL A 119 -0.93 25.94 3.23
N THR A 120 -1.48 25.95 4.44
CA THR A 120 -1.92 24.73 5.13
C THR A 120 -3.23 24.22 4.53
N ALA A 121 -3.35 22.90 4.43
CA ALA A 121 -4.46 22.25 3.74
C ALA A 121 -5.76 22.56 4.49
N GLY A 122 -6.70 23.21 3.79
CA GLY A 122 -8.09 23.30 4.24
C GLY A 122 -8.44 24.43 5.20
N VAL A 123 -7.48 25.19 5.74
CA VAL A 123 -7.82 26.37 6.57
C VAL A 123 -7.93 27.62 5.70
N GLY A 124 -9.16 27.93 5.31
CA GLY A 124 -9.63 29.31 5.12
C GLY A 124 -9.27 30.06 3.83
N VAL A 125 -8.28 29.66 3.03
CA VAL A 125 -7.94 30.43 1.80
C VAL A 125 -8.83 30.07 0.61
N VAL A 126 -9.53 28.93 0.65
CA VAL A 126 -10.49 28.48 -0.39
C VAL A 126 -11.94 28.91 -0.06
N TRP A 127 -12.12 30.07 0.57
CA TRP A 127 -13.42 30.76 0.59
C TRP A 127 -13.45 32.00 -0.31
N LEU A 128 -12.37 32.27 -1.06
CA LEU A 128 -12.29 33.41 -1.98
C LEU A 128 -12.75 33.12 -3.41
N LEU A 129 -13.04 31.85 -3.75
CA LEU A 129 -13.35 31.47 -5.14
C LEU A 129 -14.71 30.80 -5.33
N ASP A 130 -15.41 30.39 -4.27
CA ASP A 130 -16.77 29.84 -4.37
C ASP A 130 -17.79 30.73 -3.66
N ALA A 131 -17.83 31.98 -4.11
CA ALA A 131 -18.74 32.97 -3.59
C ALA A 131 -19.39 33.67 -4.78
N SER A 132 -20.52 33.11 -5.19
CA SER A 132 -21.67 33.85 -5.75
C SER A 132 -22.19 34.89 -4.74
N CYS A 133 -21.30 35.64 -4.09
CA CYS A 133 -21.63 36.63 -3.08
C CYS A 133 -22.06 37.90 -3.78
N ARG A 134 -23.36 38.15 -3.71
CA ARG A 134 -23.95 39.45 -3.95
C ARG A 134 -23.18 40.51 -3.12
N PRO A 135 -22.82 41.66 -3.72
CA PRO A 135 -22.10 42.70 -3.00
C PRO A 135 -22.96 43.22 -1.84
N GLY A 136 -22.42 43.18 -0.61
CA GLY A 136 -23.01 43.85 0.57
C GLY A 136 -23.25 43.01 1.82
N ALA A 137 -23.02 41.69 1.80
CA ALA A 137 -23.22 40.87 2.99
C ALA A 137 -21.98 40.90 3.93
N PRO A 138 -22.13 41.24 5.23
CA PRO A 138 -21.04 41.15 6.18
C PRO A 138 -20.72 39.68 6.48
N LEU A 139 -19.47 39.29 6.27
CA LEU A 139 -18.94 37.98 6.67
C LEU A 139 -18.40 38.11 8.09
N VAL A 140 -19.02 37.38 9.02
CA VAL A 140 -18.57 37.27 10.41
C VAL A 140 -17.74 35.99 10.54
N CYS A 141 -16.45 36.13 10.86
CA CYS A 141 -15.58 35.00 11.13
C CYS A 141 -15.72 34.53 12.59
N PRO A 142 -15.65 33.21 12.89
CA PRO A 142 -15.64 32.72 14.26
C PRO A 142 -14.27 33.07 14.87
N GLY A 143 -14.25 34.12 15.71
CA GLY A 143 -13.03 34.69 16.28
C GLY A 143 -13.02 36.22 16.42
N GLY A 144 -14.08 36.91 15.99
CA GLY A 144 -14.27 38.34 16.30
C GLY A 144 -13.44 39.33 15.47
N SER A 145 -12.69 38.86 14.48
CA SER A 145 -11.99 39.74 13.53
C SER A 145 -12.88 40.05 12.33
N THR A 146 -13.25 41.32 12.17
CA THR A 146 -14.05 41.81 11.05
C THR A 146 -13.12 42.24 9.91
N VAL A 147 -13.11 41.53 8.79
CA VAL A 147 -12.39 41.96 7.58
C VAL A 147 -13.36 42.73 6.68
N VAL A 148 -13.17 44.05 6.57
CA VAL A 148 -13.98 44.91 5.68
C VAL A 148 -13.29 45.02 4.33
N VAL A 149 -13.88 44.43 3.30
CA VAL A 149 -13.43 44.62 1.91
C VAL A 149 -14.05 45.90 1.36
N LYS A 150 -13.27 46.97 1.19
CA LYS A 150 -13.71 48.18 0.48
C LYS A 150 -13.40 48.08 -1.01
N ARG A 151 -14.39 48.37 -1.86
CA ARG A 151 -14.15 48.64 -3.29
C ARG A 151 -13.50 50.02 -3.45
N SER A 152 -12.40 50.07 -4.18
CA SER A 152 -11.91 51.31 -4.79
C SER A 152 -12.86 51.68 -5.93
N THR A 153 -13.76 52.63 -5.71
CA THR A 153 -14.47 53.32 -6.79
C THR A 153 -13.55 54.39 -7.36
N GLY A 154 -12.75 54.01 -8.36
CA GLY A 154 -11.93 54.92 -9.16
C GLY A 154 -11.80 54.35 -10.55
N GLY A 155 -12.51 54.95 -11.51
CA GLY A 155 -12.50 54.56 -12.91
C GLY A 155 -11.11 54.69 -13.53
N GLY A 156 -10.79 53.79 -14.45
CA GLY A 156 -9.55 53.84 -15.23
C GLY A 156 -8.97 52.45 -15.47
N CYS A 157 -9.08 52.00 -16.70
CA CYS A 157 -8.64 50.69 -17.19
C CYS A 157 -7.15 50.41 -16.89
N SER A 158 -6.83 49.52 -15.95
CA SER A 158 -5.56 48.77 -15.93
C SER A 158 -5.67 47.57 -14.99
N ARG A 159 -5.55 46.36 -15.55
CA ARG A 159 -5.52 45.10 -14.81
C ARG A 159 -4.25 45.03 -13.97
N ARG A 160 -4.31 45.42 -12.70
CA ARG A 160 -3.38 45.00 -11.63
C ARG A 160 -4.02 45.31 -10.27
N GLY A 161 -4.77 44.34 -9.73
CA GLY A 161 -5.22 44.39 -8.33
C GLY A 161 -4.02 44.17 -7.41
N ALA A 162 -3.56 45.22 -6.75
CA ALA A 162 -2.60 45.11 -5.65
C ALA A 162 -3.36 44.81 -4.36
N ILE A 163 -2.98 43.72 -3.68
CA ILE A 163 -3.43 43.42 -2.32
C ILE A 163 -2.43 44.09 -1.38
N GLY A 164 -2.81 45.22 -0.78
CA GLY A 164 -2.05 45.84 0.29
C GLY A 164 -2.45 45.25 1.63
N LEU A 165 -1.50 44.62 2.33
CA LEU A 165 -1.64 44.34 3.76
C LEU A 165 -1.41 45.67 4.50
N LEU A 166 -2.49 46.28 4.99
CA LEU A 166 -2.39 47.37 5.97
C LEU A 166 -1.97 46.75 7.30
N GLY A 167 -0.70 46.95 7.65
CA GLY A 167 -0.21 46.73 9.00
C GLY A 167 -0.87 47.74 9.93
N ASP A 168 -1.67 47.24 10.87
CA ASP A 168 -2.24 48.02 11.95
C ASP A 168 -1.09 48.43 12.90
N ARG A 169 -0.69 49.69 12.84
CA ARG A 169 0.14 50.34 13.87
C ARG A 169 -0.50 51.66 14.26
N SER A 170 -1.52 51.58 15.10
CA SER A 170 -1.83 52.67 16.02
C SER A 170 -2.48 52.15 17.30
N VAL A 171 -1.67 51.54 18.18
CA VAL A 171 -1.98 51.50 19.61
C VAL A 171 -1.35 52.76 20.22
N ARG A 172 -2.19 53.74 20.61
CA ARG A 172 -1.78 54.82 21.50
C ARG A 172 -2.06 54.38 22.95
N PRO A 173 -1.16 54.64 23.92
CA PRO A 173 -1.46 54.38 25.31
C PRO A 173 -2.41 55.46 25.86
N ALA A 174 -3.34 55.03 26.71
CA ALA A 174 -4.20 55.92 27.48
C ALA A 174 -3.38 56.64 28.56
N HIS A 175 -3.59 57.95 28.69
CA HIS A 175 -3.36 58.73 29.90
C HIS A 175 -4.73 59.15 30.44
#